data_AF-A0A656JJI3-F1
#
_entry.id   AF-A0A656JJI3-F1
#
_cell.length_a   1.000
_cell.length_b   1.000
_cell.length_c   1.000
_cell.angle_alpha   90.00
_cell.angle_beta   90.00
_cell.angle_gamma   90.00
#
_symmetry.space_group_name_H-M   'P 1'
#
loop_
_entity.id
_entity.type
_entity.pdbx_description
1 polymer ?
#
loop_
_entity_poly.entity_id
_entity_poly.type
_entity_poly.pdbx_seq_one_letter_code
_entity_poly.pdbx_strand_id
1 'polypeptide(L)' 'YADHHRWLCGWLRKRLDCVDHASDMAQDTFMRVLTQRKAPELREPRAYLSTIARSLMIDMFRRRTVEQ' A
#
# COMPACT_ATOMS: atom_id res chain seq x y z
N TYR A 1 13.94 -2.48 -3.55
CA TYR A 1 12.98 -3.00 -2.55
C TYR A 1 13.00 -2.15 -1.27
N ALA A 2 14.11 -2.09 -0.53
CA ALA A 2 14.20 -1.36 0.75
C ALA A 2 13.85 0.14 0.68
N ASP A 3 14.32 0.86 -0.34
CA ASP A 3 14.05 2.30 -0.49
C ASP A 3 12.58 2.61 -0.79
N HIS A 4 11.93 1.76 -1.59
CA HIS A 4 10.51 1.87 -1.87
C HIS A 4 9.67 1.54 -0.64
N HIS A 5 10.10 0.57 0.16
CA HIS A 5 9.44 0.20 1.41
C HIS A 5 9.49 1.34 2.42
N ARG A 6 10.67 1.90 2.70
CA ARG A 6 10.83 3.04 3.62
C ARG A 6 9.99 4.24 3.17
N TRP A 7 10.01 4.55 1.88
CA TRP A 7 9.19 5.64 1.33
C TRP A 7 7.69 5.37 1.48
N LEU A 8 7.23 4.16 1.14
CA LEU A 8 5.82 3.80 1.19
C LEU A 8 5.29 3.78 2.64
N CYS A 9 6.04 3.23 3.59
CA CYS A 9 5.70 3.31 5.01
C CYS A 9 5.59 4.76 5.48
N GLY A 10 6.51 5.63 5.10
CA GLY A 10 6.44 7.07 5.43
C GLY A 10 5.22 7.76 4.81
N TRP A 11 4.88 7.40 3.57
CA TRP A 11 3.69 7.91 2.89
C TRP A 11 2.38 7.40 3.52
N LEU A 12 2.34 6.14 3.94
CA LEU A 12 1.19 5.52 4.63
C LEU A 12 1.01 6.08 6.04
N ARG A 13 2.09 6.28 6.80
CA ARG A 13 2.05 6.89 8.16
C ARG A 13 1.48 8.31 8.16
N LYS A 14 1.61 9.07 7.06
CA LYS A 14 0.99 10.40 6.94
C LYS A 14 -0.51 10.34 6.68
N ARG A 15 -1.06 9.16 6.34
CA ARG A 15 -2.45 8.94 5.93
C ARG A 15 -3.21 8.01 6.87
N LEU A 16 -2.49 7.19 7.62
CA LEU A 16 -3.01 6.31 8.65
C LEU A 16 -2.55 6.86 9.99
N ASP A 17 -3.48 6.98 10.93
CA ASP A 17 -3.21 7.45 12.29
C ASP A 17 -2.41 6.44 13.14
N CYS A 18 -2.21 5.23 12.61
CA CYS A 18 -1.57 4.11 13.31
C CYS A 18 -0.36 3.59 12.52
N VAL A 19 0.79 3.52 13.21
CA VAL A 19 2.07 3.08 12.65
C VAL A 19 2.04 1.59 12.27
N ASP A 20 1.38 0.76 13.05
CA ASP A 20 1.29 -0.70 12.81
C ASP A 20 0.47 -0.98 11.54
N HIS A 21 -0.70 -0.35 11.40
CA HIS A 21 -1.51 -0.42 10.18
C HIS A 21 -0.74 0.06 8.93
N ALA A 22 0.19 1.01 9.07
CA ALA A 22 1.02 1.48 7.96
C ALA A 22 2.07 0.45 7.53
N SER A 23 2.58 -0.35 8.45
CA SER A 23 3.52 -1.42 8.14
C SER A 23 2.81 -2.58 7.43
N ASP A 24 1.67 -3.01 7.96
CA ASP A 24 0.87 -4.10 7.38
C ASP A 24 0.41 -3.74 5.96
N MET A 25 -0.09 -2.53 5.76
CA MET A 25 -0.54 -2.10 4.43
C MET A 25 0.60 -1.91 3.43
N ALA A 26 1.81 -1.56 3.90
CA ALA A 26 2.98 -1.56 3.03
C ALA A 26 3.28 -2.98 2.57
N GLN A 27 3.27 -3.95 3.49
CA GLN A 27 3.50 -5.36 3.19
C GLN A 27 2.46 -5.91 2.21
N ASP A 28 1.16 -5.65 2.42
CA ASP A 28 0.08 -6.04 1.52
C ASP A 28 0.24 -5.46 0.11
N THR A 29 0.67 -4.20 0.04
CA THR A 29 0.96 -3.53 -1.24
C THR A 29 2.05 -4.28 -2.00
N PHE A 30 3.15 -4.63 -1.33
CA PHE A 30 4.24 -5.38 -1.96
C PHE A 30 3.82 -6.80 -2.34
N MET A 31 3.06 -7.51 -1.50
CA MET A 31 2.53 -8.83 -1.83
C MET A 31 1.66 -8.79 -3.09
N ARG A 32 0.84 -7.75 -3.26
CA ARG A 32 0.02 -7.58 -4.46
C ARG A 32 0.83 -7.34 -5.73
N VAL A 33 1.91 -6.57 -5.62
CA VAL A 33 2.87 -6.37 -6.73
C VAL A 33 3.58 -7.68 -7.10
N LEU A 34 4.01 -8.45 -6.10
CA LEU A 34 4.72 -9.72 -6.32
C LEU A 34 3.81 -10.81 -6.90
N THR A 35 2.53 -10.82 -6.52
CA THR A 35 1.54 -11.79 -7.01
C THR A 35 0.98 -11.43 -8.39
N GLN A 36 1.02 -10.17 -8.79
CA GLN A 36 0.75 -9.78 -10.17
C GLN A 36 1.89 -10.25 -11.08
N ARG A 37 1.66 -11.36 -11.81
CA ARG A 37 2.58 -11.99 -12.79
C ARG A 37 3.15 -11.05 -13.87
N LYS A 38 2.60 -9.84 -14.00
CA LYS A 38 3.19 -8.74 -14.76
C LYS A 38 3.41 -7.58 -13.80
N ALA A 39 4.54 -7.56 -13.10
CA ALA A 39 5.11 -6.28 -12.74
C ALA A 39 5.49 -5.64 -14.08
N PRO A 40 4.80 -4.61 -14.58
CA PRO A 40 5.27 -3.91 -15.77
C PRO A 40 6.70 -3.47 -15.52
N GLU A 41 7.51 -3.21 -16.55
CA GLU A 41 8.70 -2.38 -16.34
C GLU A 41 8.20 -1.08 -15.70
N LEU A 42 8.37 -1.00 -14.38
CA LEU A 42 7.78 0.05 -13.56
C LEU A 42 8.59 1.29 -13.85
N ARG A 43 8.20 2.02 -14.90
CA ARG A 43 8.77 3.33 -15.24
C ARG A 43 8.63 4.29 -14.06
N GLU A 44 7.54 4.14 -13.31
CA GLU A 44 7.21 4.96 -12.13
C GLU A 44 6.78 4.09 -10.94
N PRO A 45 7.73 3.41 -10.26
CA PRO A 45 7.42 2.42 -9.23
C PRO A 45 6.68 3.04 -8.02
N ARG A 46 7.02 4.27 -7.65
CA ARG A 46 6.35 4.99 -6.54
C ARG A 46 4.89 5.31 -6.86
N ALA A 47 4.60 5.76 -8.09
CA ALA A 47 3.24 6.07 -8.52
C ALA A 47 2.38 4.80 -8.47
N TYR A 48 2.87 3.71 -9.05
CA TYR A 48 2.18 2.43 -9.04
C TYR A 48 1.92 1.89 -7.63
N LEU A 49 2.93 1.89 -6.77
CA LEU A 49 2.80 1.47 -5.37
C LEU A 49 1.75 2.32 -4.62
N SER A 50 1.76 3.64 -4.81
CA SER A 50 0.79 4.52 -4.17
C SER A 50 -0.65 4.29 -4.64
N THR A 51 -0.84 3.90 -5.91
CA THR A 51 -2.15 3.54 -6.46
C THR A 51 -2.69 2.29 -5.79
N ILE A 52 -1.88 1.22 -5.72
CA ILE A 52 -2.29 -0.03 -5.04
C ILE A 52 -2.59 0.24 -3.57
N ALA A 53 -1.68 0.92 -2.86
CA ALA A 53 -1.85 1.23 -1.46
C ALA A 53 -3.11 2.07 -1.19
N ARG A 54 -3.45 3.01 -2.09
CA ARG A 54 -4.69 3.78 -2.01
C ARG A 54 -5.94 2.92 -2.21
N SER A 55 -5.93 2.01 -3.18
CA SER A 55 -7.06 1.08 -3.37
C SER A 55 -7.27 0.18 -2.15
N LEU A 56 -6.19 -0.31 -1.53
CA LEU A 56 -6.26 -1.09 -0.29
C LEU A 56 -6.82 -0.27 0.89
N MET A 57 -6.38 0.98 1.06
CA MET A 57 -6.93 1.89 2.06
C MET A 57 -8.44 2.06 1.90
N ILE A 58 -8.90 2.34 0.68
CA ILE A 58 -10.33 2.55 0.40
C ILE A 58 -11.13 1.29 0.73
N ASP A 59 -10.65 0.10 0.33
CA ASP A 59 -11.35 -1.14 0.63
C ASP A 59 -11.38 -1.43 2.13
N MET A 60 -10.28 -1.16 2.87
CA MET A 60 -10.24 -1.28 4.32
C MET A 60 -11.24 -0.35 5.00
N PHE A 61 -11.28 0.94 4.63
CA PHE A 61 -12.24 1.89 5.19
C PHE A 61 -13.68 1.47 4.89
N ARG A 62 -13.95 1.03 3.65
CA ARG A 62 -15.27 0.52 3.26
C ARG A 62 -15.69 -0.68 4.11
N ARG A 63 -14.79 -1.65 4.35
CA ARG A 63 -15.08 -2.82 5.21
C ARG A 63 -15.37 -2.41 6.65
N ARG A 64 -14.59 -1.50 7.23
CA ARG A 64 -14.82 -1.00 8.60
C ARG A 64 -16.16 -0.29 8.77
N THR A 65 -16.67 0.36 7.72
CA THR A 65 -18.00 0.99 7.75
C THR A 65 -19.15 -0.02 7.63
N VAL A 66 -18.91 -1.19 7.03
CA VAL A 66 -19.93 -2.24 6.84
C VAL A 66 -20.12 -3.11 8.09
N GLU A 67 -19.15 -3.13 9.01
CA GLU A 67 -19.23 -3.87 10.28
C GLU A 67 -19.93 -3.11 11.43
N GLN A 68 -20.62 -2.00 11.12
CA GLN A 68 -21.37 -1.17 12.10
C GLN A 68 -22.87 -1.22 11.86
#